data_AF-A0A832B9C2-F1
#
_entry.id   AF-A0A832B9C2-F1
#
_cell.length_a   1.000
_cell.length_b   1.000
_cell.length_c   1.000
_cell.angle_alpha   90.00
_cell.angle_beta   90.00
_cell.angle_gamma   90.00
#
_symmetry.space_group_name_H-M   'P 1'
#
loop_
_entity.id
_entity.type
_entity.pdbx_description
1 polymer ?
#
loop_
_entity_poly.entity_id
_entity_poly.type
_entity_poly.pdbx_seq_one_letter_code
_entity_poly.pdbx_strand_id
1 'polypeptide(L)'
;MIRRIEFRQQFNILVLFMIVQFGGLLIASLVYTTTPVSYITSPSSSSSQVNTPQQALWFFVYLIIATLAILLVFKIYHGNMLFSLFEGFVIVTASFFVFATIIGYFAPNLSVSAVSIVSLLIAIALVLIKNKYHVLRNTVAIIASIGVGLVLGI
;
A
#
# COMPACT_ATOMS: atom_id res chain seq x y z
N MET A 1 -15.01 25.94 -23.17
CA MET A 1 -13.89 26.04 -22.20
C MET A 1 -13.99 24.99 -21.09
N ILE A 2 -15.18 24.73 -20.55
CA ILE A 2 -15.46 23.70 -19.51
C ILE A 2 -14.98 22.29 -19.90
N ARG A 3 -15.24 21.83 -21.14
CA ARG A 3 -14.72 20.54 -21.65
C ARG A 3 -13.20 20.36 -21.52
N ARG A 4 -12.39 21.42 -21.73
CA ARG A 4 -10.92 21.31 -21.62
C ARG A 4 -10.46 21.09 -20.18
N ILE A 5 -11.22 21.57 -19.19
CA ILE A 5 -10.91 21.39 -17.77
C ILE A 5 -11.22 19.94 -17.35
N GLU A 6 -12.36 19.40 -17.80
CA GLU A 6 -12.74 18.00 -17.61
C GLU A 6 -11.71 17.04 -18.23
N PHE A 7 -11.26 17.30 -19.47
CA PHE A 7 -10.23 16.49 -20.11
C PHE A 7 -8.90 16.49 -19.34
N ARG A 8 -8.48 17.63 -18.76
CA ARG A 8 -7.26 17.69 -17.94
C ARG A 8 -7.40 16.90 -16.65
N GLN A 9 -8.58 16.93 -16.01
CA GLN A 9 -8.85 16.14 -14.80
C GLN A 9 -8.88 14.64 -15.09
N GLN A 10 -9.58 14.22 -16.16
CA GLN A 10 -9.60 12.83 -16.61
C GLN A 10 -8.20 12.33 -16.97
N PHE A 11 -7.42 13.15 -17.66
CA PHE A 11 -6.03 12.83 -17.98
C PHE A 11 -5.17 12.65 -16.72
N ASN A 12 -5.30 13.54 -15.73
CA ASN A 12 -4.56 13.42 -14.47
C ASN A 12 -4.92 12.14 -13.69
N ILE A 13 -6.20 11.75 -13.68
CA ILE A 13 -6.64 10.49 -13.05
C ILE A 13 -6.04 9.29 -13.80
N LEU A 14 -6.06 9.32 -15.13
CA LEU A 14 -5.49 8.26 -15.97
C LEU A 14 -3.97 8.14 -15.75
N VAL A 15 -3.26 9.26 -15.66
CA VAL A 15 -1.83 9.27 -15.33
C VAL A 15 -1.57 8.70 -13.94
N LEU A 16 -2.36 9.09 -12.93
CA LEU A 16 -2.21 8.57 -11.58
C LEU A 16 -2.47 7.05 -11.51
N PHE A 17 -3.49 6.58 -12.22
CA PHE A 17 -3.77 5.17 -12.39
C PHE A 17 -2.60 4.44 -13.06
N MET A 18 -2.08 4.96 -14.17
CA MET A 18 -0.93 4.37 -14.85
C MET A 18 0.32 4.31 -13.96
N ILE A 19 0.60 5.35 -13.17
CA ILE A 19 1.72 5.36 -12.23
C ILE A 19 1.56 4.24 -11.18
N VAL A 20 0.36 4.08 -10.61
CA VAL A 20 0.10 3.01 -9.63
C VAL A 20 0.25 1.63 -10.27
N GLN A 21 -0.28 1.42 -11.48
CA GLN A 21 -0.23 0.13 -12.16
C GLN A 21 1.20 -0.25 -12.59
N PHE A 22 1.87 0.62 -13.36
CA PHE A 22 3.23 0.34 -13.84
C PHE A 22 4.25 0.38 -12.69
N GLY A 23 4.08 1.28 -11.73
CA GLY A 23 4.87 1.30 -10.50
C GLY A 23 4.68 0.02 -9.69
N GLY A 24 3.45 -0.46 -9.54
CA GLY A 24 3.13 -1.72 -8.89
C GLY A 24 3.82 -2.92 -9.55
N LEU A 25 3.70 -3.04 -10.87
CA LEU A 25 4.36 -4.11 -11.63
C LEU A 25 5.89 -4.03 -11.51
N LEU A 26 6.47 -2.83 -11.56
CA LEU A 26 7.90 -2.63 -11.38
C LEU A 26 8.33 -3.14 -10.01
N ILE A 27 7.70 -2.70 -8.92
CA ILE A 27 8.08 -3.14 -7.57
C ILE A 27 7.84 -4.64 -7.39
N ALA A 28 6.75 -5.20 -7.92
CA ALA A 28 6.47 -6.63 -7.87
C ALA A 28 7.60 -7.46 -8.53
N SER A 29 8.15 -7.00 -9.66
CA SER A 29 9.29 -7.66 -10.30
C SER A 29 10.55 -7.70 -9.43
N LEU A 30 10.76 -6.68 -8.60
CA LEU A 30 11.92 -6.62 -7.69
C LEU A 30 11.80 -7.62 -6.53
N VAL A 31 10.57 -7.91 -6.07
CA VAL A 31 10.34 -8.89 -4.99
C VAL A 31 10.84 -10.27 -5.40
N TYR A 32 10.53 -10.72 -6.61
CA TYR A 32 10.95 -12.04 -7.11
C TYR A 32 12.46 -12.15 -7.37
N THR A 33 13.16 -11.01 -7.46
CA THR A 33 14.61 -10.96 -7.73
C THR A 33 15.43 -10.96 -6.44
N THR A 34 14.82 -10.66 -5.28
CA THR A 34 15.54 -10.43 -4.02
C THR A 34 15.17 -11.46 -2.94
N THR A 35 16.07 -12.41 -2.71
CA THR A 35 15.96 -13.47 -1.69
C THR A 35 15.70 -13.00 -0.25
N PRO A 36 16.21 -11.86 0.27
CA PRO A 36 15.89 -11.44 1.64
C PRO A 36 14.47 -10.84 1.77
N VAL A 37 13.90 -10.29 0.70
CA VAL A 37 12.56 -9.66 0.72
C VAL A 37 11.47 -10.71 0.62
N SER A 38 11.69 -11.80 -0.13
CA SER A 38 10.73 -12.90 -0.22
C SER A 38 10.38 -13.51 1.15
N TYR A 39 11.28 -13.48 2.14
CA TYR A 39 10.95 -13.94 3.50
C TYR A 39 10.02 -13.00 4.29
N ILE A 40 9.99 -11.71 3.91
CA ILE A 40 9.13 -10.69 4.53
C ILE A 40 7.77 -10.64 3.81
N THR A 41 7.77 -10.81 2.48
CA THR A 41 6.58 -10.68 1.62
C THR A 41 5.88 -12.01 1.32
N SER A 42 6.56 -13.15 1.48
CA SER A 42 6.00 -14.49 1.27
C SER A 42 5.96 -15.24 2.60
N PRO A 43 4.86 -15.14 3.38
CA PRO A 43 4.69 -15.98 4.55
C PRO A 43 4.70 -17.44 4.11
N SER A 44 5.55 -18.26 4.73
CA SER A 44 5.76 -19.69 4.43
C SER A 44 4.57 -20.61 4.78
N SER A 45 3.35 -20.07 4.81
CA SER A 45 2.12 -20.81 5.08
C SER A 45 0.97 -20.24 4.26
N SER A 46 0.71 -20.88 3.12
CA SER A 46 -0.62 -21.07 2.51
C SER A 46 -1.74 -20.12 2.98
N SER A 47 -2.06 -19.04 2.24
CA SER A 47 -3.46 -18.56 2.13
C SER A 47 -3.75 -17.26 1.33
N SER A 48 -2.77 -16.43 0.96
CA SER A 48 -3.12 -15.08 0.46
C SER A 48 -3.41 -14.99 -1.04
N GLN A 49 -2.84 -15.88 -1.85
CA GLN A 49 -3.09 -15.87 -3.30
C GLN A 49 -4.48 -16.46 -3.60
N VAL A 50 -5.32 -15.62 -4.20
CA VAL A 50 -6.60 -16.01 -4.77
C VAL A 50 -6.34 -16.78 -6.07
N ASN A 51 -6.16 -18.09 -5.94
CA ASN A 51 -5.84 -18.97 -7.06
C ASN A 51 -7.06 -19.72 -7.59
N THR A 52 -8.19 -19.66 -6.86
CA THR A 52 -9.45 -20.29 -7.26
C THR A 52 -10.62 -19.29 -7.22
N PRO A 53 -11.64 -19.45 -8.09
CA PRO A 53 -12.84 -18.62 -8.04
C PRO A 53 -13.54 -18.63 -6.67
N GLN A 54 -13.49 -19.75 -5.95
CA GLN A 54 -14.06 -19.88 -4.61
C GLN A 54 -13.31 -19.00 -3.60
N GLN A 55 -11.98 -18.96 -3.63
CA GLN A 55 -11.20 -18.05 -2.78
C GLN A 55 -11.50 -16.58 -3.09
N ALA A 56 -11.73 -16.23 -4.37
CA ALA A 56 -12.07 -14.87 -4.76
C ALA A 56 -13.40 -14.42 -4.13
N LEU A 57 -14.38 -15.32 -4.13
CA LEU A 57 -15.69 -15.06 -3.54
C LEU A 57 -15.59 -14.90 -2.01
N TRP A 58 -14.83 -15.77 -1.33
CA TRP A 58 -14.57 -15.62 0.11
C TRP A 58 -13.83 -14.33 0.45
N PHE A 59 -12.85 -13.95 -0.36
CA PHE A 59 -12.10 -12.71 -0.19
C PHE A 59 -13.00 -11.47 -0.37
N PHE A 60 -13.90 -11.50 -1.36
CA PHE A 60 -14.89 -10.45 -1.58
C PHE A 60 -15.85 -10.31 -0.39
N VAL A 61 -16.37 -11.42 0.14
CA VAL A 61 -17.22 -11.42 1.35
C VAL A 61 -16.45 -10.87 2.56
N TYR A 62 -15.19 -11.28 2.74
CA TYR A 62 -14.33 -10.76 3.79
C TYR A 62 -14.15 -9.24 3.70
N LEU A 63 -13.92 -8.69 2.50
CA LEU A 63 -13.83 -7.24 2.29
C LEU A 63 -15.12 -6.50 2.67
N ILE A 64 -16.29 -7.05 2.33
CA ILE A 64 -17.58 -6.46 2.69
C ILE A 64 -17.73 -6.43 4.22
N ILE A 65 -17.48 -7.55 4.89
CA ILE A 65 -17.60 -7.65 6.35
C ILE A 65 -16.62 -6.70 7.05
N ALA A 66 -15.35 -6.67 6.61
CA ALA A 66 -14.34 -5.77 7.15
C ALA A 66 -14.73 -4.29 6.97
N THR A 67 -15.26 -3.94 5.80
CA THR A 67 -15.75 -2.57 5.51
C THR A 67 -16.89 -2.20 6.43
N LEU A 68 -17.88 -3.08 6.62
CA LEU A 68 -19.00 -2.85 7.53
C LEU A 68 -18.55 -2.70 8.98
N ALA A 69 -17.58 -3.51 9.42
CA ALA A 69 -17.01 -3.42 10.76
C ALA A 69 -16.32 -2.06 10.98
N ILE A 70 -15.51 -1.60 10.02
CA ILE A 70 -14.84 -0.28 10.09
C ILE A 70 -15.87 0.85 10.13
N LEU A 71 -16.90 0.79 9.27
CA LEU A 71 -17.98 1.78 9.27
C LEU A 71 -18.73 1.82 10.60
N LEU A 72 -18.98 0.67 11.21
CA LEU A 72 -19.61 0.57 12.53
C LEU A 72 -18.71 1.18 13.61
N VAL A 73 -17.41 0.90 13.59
CA VAL A 73 -16.43 1.51 14.50
C VAL A 73 -16.45 3.03 14.38
N PHE A 74 -16.44 3.59 13.16
CA PHE A 74 -16.51 5.04 12.96
C PHE A 74 -17.87 5.65 13.31
N LYS A 75 -18.95 4.87 13.19
CA LYS A 75 -20.28 5.31 13.64
C LYS A 75 -20.37 5.41 15.17
N ILE A 76 -19.65 4.56 15.91
CA ILE A 76 -19.63 4.62 17.38
C ILE A 76 -18.60 5.65 17.86
N TYR A 77 -17.41 5.64 17.26
CA TYR A 77 -16.28 6.49 17.63
C TYR A 77 -16.08 7.62 16.62
N HIS A 78 -16.67 8.79 16.92
CA HIS A 78 -16.57 10.01 16.11
C HIS A 78 -15.25 10.80 16.30
N GLY A 79 -14.25 10.21 16.94
CA GLY A 79 -12.99 10.88 17.24
C GLY A 79 -12.12 11.04 15.99
N ASN A 80 -11.80 12.28 15.61
CA ASN A 80 -10.85 12.58 14.52
C ASN A 80 -9.48 11.88 14.71
N MET A 81 -9.10 11.64 15.97
CA MET A 81 -7.89 10.89 16.33
C MET A 81 -7.94 9.43 15.86
N LEU A 82 -9.09 8.76 16.00
CA LEU A 82 -9.24 7.35 15.64
C LEU A 82 -9.14 7.17 14.13
N PHE A 83 -9.79 8.05 13.37
CA PHE A 83 -9.71 8.08 11.91
C PHE A 83 -8.27 8.29 11.42
N SER A 84 -7.58 9.29 11.98
CA SER A 84 -6.18 9.60 11.62
C SER A 84 -5.23 8.44 11.96
N LEU A 85 -5.47 7.74 13.07
CA LEU A 85 -4.65 6.60 13.49
C LEU A 85 -4.87 5.37 12.59
N PHE A 86 -6.12 5.07 12.21
CA PHE A 86 -6.43 4.02 11.25
C PHE A 86 -5.85 4.32 9.86
N GLU A 87 -6.02 5.55 9.37
CA GLU A 87 -5.45 5.99 8.10
C GLU A 87 -3.92 5.89 8.11
N GLY A 88 -3.29 6.37 9.19
CA GLY A 88 -1.85 6.27 9.40
C GLY A 88 -1.36 4.82 9.41
N PHE A 89 -2.05 3.95 10.14
CA PHE A 89 -1.71 2.52 10.20
C PHE A 89 -1.75 1.85 8.82
N VAL A 90 -2.80 2.08 8.04
CA VAL A 90 -2.93 1.53 6.68
C VAL A 90 -1.81 2.05 5.77
N ILE A 91 -1.49 3.34 5.85
CA ILE A 91 -0.41 3.92 5.05
C ILE A 91 0.95 3.36 5.45
N VAL A 92 1.23 3.24 6.76
CA VAL A 92 2.51 2.70 7.26
C VAL A 92 2.67 1.26 6.81
N THR A 93 1.66 0.42 7.02
CA THR A 93 1.71 -1.00 6.66
C THR A 93 1.88 -1.20 5.15
N ALA A 94 1.12 -0.48 4.32
CA ALA A 94 1.28 -0.57 2.87
C ALA A 94 2.65 -0.05 2.39
N SER A 95 3.07 1.13 2.88
CA SER A 95 4.33 1.74 2.46
C SER A 95 5.56 0.98 2.97
N PHE A 96 5.44 0.29 4.11
CA PHE A 96 6.50 -0.57 4.66
C PHE A 96 6.94 -1.61 3.63
N PHE A 97 6.01 -2.34 3.00
CA PHE A 97 6.36 -3.37 2.01
C PHE A 97 7.00 -2.78 0.75
N VAL A 98 6.56 -1.59 0.32
CA VAL A 98 7.17 -0.86 -0.80
C VAL A 98 8.63 -0.52 -0.48
N PHE A 99 8.89 0.11 0.66
CA PHE A 99 10.23 0.50 1.05
C PHE A 99 11.12 -0.70 1.36
N ALA A 100 10.59 -1.76 1.97
CA ALA A 100 11.32 -2.99 2.22
C ALA A 100 11.80 -3.63 0.91
N THR A 101 10.96 -3.62 -0.12
CA THR A 101 11.33 -4.10 -1.45
C THR A 101 12.40 -3.23 -2.09
N ILE A 102 12.24 -1.91 -2.06
CA ILE A 102 13.21 -0.97 -2.65
C ILE A 102 14.57 -1.08 -1.95
N ILE A 103 14.59 -1.06 -0.62
CA ILE A 103 15.83 -1.13 0.16
C ILE A 103 16.49 -2.49 0.00
N GLY A 104 15.72 -3.58 0.05
CA GLY A 104 16.24 -4.93 -0.16
C GLY A 104 16.87 -5.11 -1.54
N TYR A 105 16.36 -4.41 -2.56
CA TYR A 105 16.95 -4.40 -3.90
C TYR A 105 18.26 -3.60 -3.99
N PHE A 106 18.30 -2.37 -3.46
CA PHE A 106 19.50 -1.52 -3.57
C PHE A 106 20.60 -1.87 -2.56
N ALA A 107 20.26 -2.53 -1.45
CA ALA A 107 21.19 -2.89 -0.39
C ALA A 107 21.05 -4.37 0.00
N PRO A 108 21.36 -5.31 -0.92
CA PRO A 108 21.12 -6.75 -0.72
C PRO A 108 21.99 -7.36 0.38
N ASN A 109 23.06 -6.69 0.78
CA ASN A 109 23.97 -7.14 1.84
C ASN A 109 23.48 -6.78 3.26
N LEU A 110 22.40 -5.99 3.39
CA LEU A 110 21.82 -5.68 4.69
C LEU A 110 21.05 -6.87 5.24
N SER A 111 21.10 -7.05 6.55
CA SER A 111 20.26 -8.05 7.21
C SER A 111 18.77 -7.72 7.07
N VAL A 112 17.93 -8.75 7.04
CA VAL A 112 16.45 -8.62 7.02
C VAL A 112 15.96 -7.70 8.14
N SER A 113 16.57 -7.79 9.33
CA SER A 113 16.26 -6.92 10.46
C SER A 113 16.58 -5.44 10.19
N ALA A 114 17.73 -5.14 9.59
CA ALA A 114 18.10 -3.77 9.23
C ALA A 114 17.17 -3.20 8.17
N VAL A 115 16.87 -3.97 7.11
CA VAL A 115 15.91 -3.56 6.06
C VAL A 115 14.53 -3.26 6.67
N SER A 116 14.05 -4.12 7.57
CA SER A 116 12.75 -3.94 8.22
C SER A 116 12.70 -2.67 9.09
N ILE A 117 13.73 -2.43 9.91
CA ILE A 117 13.79 -1.25 10.78
C ILE A 117 13.83 0.04 9.95
N VAL A 118 14.70 0.09 8.93
CA VAL A 118 14.84 1.28 8.07
C VAL A 118 13.54 1.54 7.29
N SER A 119 12.92 0.50 6.76
CA SER A 119 11.66 0.61 6.01
C SER A 119 10.52 1.12 6.89
N LEU A 120 10.44 0.63 8.13
CA LEU A 120 9.46 1.08 9.11
C LEU A 120 9.68 2.56 9.48
N LEU A 121 10.92 2.96 9.73
CA LEU A 121 11.26 4.35 10.03
C LEU A 121 10.87 5.30 8.88
N ILE A 122 11.13 4.91 7.63
CA ILE A 122 10.76 5.70 6.45
C ILE A 122 9.23 5.74 6.28
N ALA A 123 8.53 4.62 6.48
CA ALA A 123 7.07 4.57 6.39
C ALA A 123 6.40 5.47 7.44
N ILE A 124 6.91 5.48 8.68
CA ILE A 124 6.45 6.39 9.74
C ILE A 124 6.76 7.85 9.37
N ALA A 125 7.98 8.13 8.91
CA ALA A 125 8.35 9.48 8.47
C ALA A 125 7.44 9.98 7.34
N LEU A 126 7.06 9.12 6.40
CA LEU A 126 6.14 9.44 5.30
C LEU A 126 4.78 9.94 5.82
N VAL A 127 4.21 9.27 6.83
CA VAL A 127 2.95 9.67 7.46
C VAL A 127 3.08 11.01 8.20
N LEU A 128 4.17 11.20 8.94
CA LEU A 128 4.42 12.45 9.66
C LEU A 128 4.58 13.64 8.69
N ILE A 129 5.32 13.44 7.60
CA ILE A 129 5.57 14.47 6.59
C ILE A 129 4.30 14.80 5.80
N LYS A 130 3.46 13.79 5.48
CA LYS A 130 2.15 14.01 4.81
C LYS A 130 1.26 14.99 5.59
N ASN A 131 1.28 14.91 6.92
CA ASN A 131 0.47 15.80 7.76
C ASN A 131 0.96 17.25 7.71
N LYS A 132 2.24 17.48 7.39
CA LYS A 132 2.83 18.81 7.25
C LYS A 132 2.67 19.40 5.84
N TYR A 133 2.68 18.57 4.79
CA TYR A 133 2.63 19.03 3.39
C TYR A 133 1.47 18.41 2.62
N HIS A 134 0.48 19.23 2.29
CA HIS A 134 -0.71 18.81 1.53
C HIS A 134 -0.39 18.23 0.15
N VAL A 135 0.70 18.69 -0.49
CA VAL A 135 1.12 18.23 -1.83
C VAL A 135 1.52 16.75 -1.83
N LEU A 136 2.02 16.24 -0.70
CA LEU A 136 2.47 14.85 -0.60
C LEU A 136 1.32 13.86 -0.42
N ARG A 137 0.09 14.31 -0.16
CA ARG A 137 -1.07 13.43 0.05
C ARG A 137 -1.31 12.51 -1.14
N ASN A 138 -1.19 13.04 -2.36
CA ASN A 138 -1.37 12.25 -3.59
C ASN A 138 -0.24 11.22 -3.75
N THR A 139 1.01 11.61 -3.50
CA THR A 139 2.16 10.70 -3.58
C THR A 139 2.05 9.57 -2.56
N VAL A 140 1.65 9.87 -1.32
CA VAL A 140 1.43 8.86 -0.29
C VAL A 140 0.30 7.90 -0.67
N ALA A 141 -0.78 8.41 -1.27
CA ALA A 141 -1.85 7.56 -1.78
C ALA A 141 -1.37 6.63 -2.91
N ILE A 142 -0.50 7.11 -3.80
CA ILE A 142 0.12 6.30 -4.86
C ILE A 142 0.98 5.18 -4.24
N ILE A 143 1.88 5.53 -3.31
CA ILE A 143 2.76 4.56 -2.62
C ILE A 143 1.93 3.52 -1.86
N ALA A 144 0.93 3.96 -1.10
CA ALA A 144 0.05 3.05 -0.36
C ALA A 144 -0.75 2.13 -1.30
N SER A 145 -1.22 2.64 -2.45
CA SER A 145 -1.93 1.83 -3.43
C SER A 145 -1.03 0.77 -4.07
N ILE A 146 0.22 1.14 -4.37
CA ILE A 146 1.26 0.20 -4.83
C ILE A 146 1.53 -0.88 -3.77
N GLY A 147 1.66 -0.47 -2.50
CA GLY A 147 1.89 -1.37 -1.37
C GLY A 147 0.77 -2.38 -1.14
N VAL A 148 -0.49 -1.93 -1.18
CA VAL A 148 -1.64 -2.84 -1.11
C VAL A 148 -1.67 -3.78 -2.31
N GLY A 149 -1.39 -3.28 -3.52
CA GLY A 149 -1.28 -4.11 -4.72
C GLY A 149 -0.20 -5.18 -4.62
N LEU A 150 0.95 -4.86 -4.04
CA LEU A 150 2.02 -5.83 -3.75
C LEU A 150 1.57 -6.92 -2.78
N VAL A 151 0.96 -6.54 -1.66
CA VAL A 151 0.56 -7.48 -0.60
C VAL A 151 -0.54 -8.44 -1.08
N LEU A 152 -1.42 -7.97 -1.96
CA LEU A 152 -2.50 -8.80 -2.52
C LEU A 152 -2.09 -9.57 -3.77
N GLY A 153 -1.11 -9.07 -4.53
CA GLY A 153 -0.69 -9.63 -5.81
C GLY A 153 0.43 -10.65 -5.74
N ILE A 154 1.13 -10.75 -4.62
CA ILE A 154 2.20 -11.73 -4.33
C ILE A 154 1.64 -12.77 -3.36
#